data_AF-A0AAX3VHL0-F1
#
_entry.id   AF-A0AAX3VHL0-F1
#
_cell.length_a   1.000
_cell.length_b   1.000
_cell.length_c   1.000
_cell.angle_alpha   90.00
_cell.angle_beta   90.00
_cell.angle_gamma   90.00
#
_symmetry.space_group_name_H-M   'P 1'
#
loop_
_entity.id
_entity.type
_entity.pdbx_description
1 polymer ?
#
loop_
_entity_poly.entity_id
_entity_poly.type
_entity_poly.pdbx_seq_one_letter_code
_entity_poly.pdbx_strand_id
1 'polypeptide(L)'
;MPFRSKETLERWLGEFHEQRGAGELIRVLVQDGSEGSDTGLVVVPLANSSVSVFMEPIEIGDARWRITIEPQPDFTILSSFQMHSLAAEFTVAAELCTFLEAKSIGHDEGDLDES
;
A
#
# COMPACT_ATOMS: atom_id res chain seq x y z
N MET A 1 -20.32 -4.48 5.30
CA MET A 1 -19.39 -5.11 4.35
C MET A 1 -18.02 -5.18 5.02
N PRO A 2 -17.27 -6.29 4.93
CA PRO A 2 -15.88 -6.31 5.38
C PRO A 2 -15.00 -5.44 4.47
N PHE A 3 -13.79 -5.11 4.92
CA PHE A 3 -12.77 -4.58 4.00
C PHE A 3 -12.40 -5.64 2.98
N ARG A 4 -11.73 -5.22 1.91
CA ARG A 4 -11.30 -6.14 0.86
C ARG A 4 -10.46 -7.27 1.42
N SER A 5 -10.81 -8.48 1.01
CA SER A 5 -10.08 -9.70 1.27
C SER A 5 -8.58 -9.55 0.99
N LYS A 6 -7.76 -10.05 1.90
CA LYS A 6 -6.30 -10.12 1.76
C LYS A 6 -5.87 -10.66 0.40
N GLU A 7 -6.49 -11.73 -0.08
CA GLU A 7 -6.17 -12.37 -1.36
C GLU A 7 -6.31 -11.41 -2.55
N THR A 8 -7.32 -10.54 -2.51
CA THR A 8 -7.53 -9.51 -3.54
C THR A 8 -6.41 -8.48 -3.53
N LEU A 9 -6.00 -8.04 -2.35
CA LEU A 9 -4.90 -7.08 -2.21
C LEU A 9 -3.56 -7.70 -2.61
N GLU A 10 -3.26 -8.92 -2.19
CA GLU A 10 -2.04 -9.64 -2.59
C GLU A 10 -1.97 -9.82 -4.10
N ARG A 11 -3.09 -10.15 -4.75
CA ARG A 11 -3.17 -10.23 -6.22
C ARG A 11 -2.89 -8.88 -6.88
N TRP A 12 -3.53 -7.80 -6.42
CA TRP A 12 -3.30 -6.47 -6.98
C TRP A 12 -1.87 -5.97 -6.77
N LEU A 13 -1.26 -6.28 -5.63
CA LEU A 13 0.14 -5.99 -5.38
C LEU A 13 1.04 -6.80 -6.32
N GLY A 14 0.75 -8.07 -6.55
CA GLY A 14 1.44 -8.89 -7.55
C GLY A 14 1.37 -8.27 -8.94
N GLU A 15 0.18 -7.87 -9.40
CA GLU A 15 -0.02 -7.20 -10.68
C GLU A 15 0.76 -5.88 -10.78
N PHE A 16 0.78 -5.10 -9.70
CA PHE A 16 1.54 -3.84 -9.65
C PHE A 16 3.04 -4.09 -9.77
N HIS A 17 3.56 -5.10 -9.06
CA HIS A 17 4.96 -5.50 -9.15
C HIS A 17 5.35 -5.97 -10.56
N GLU A 18 4.49 -6.76 -11.23
CA GLU A 18 4.72 -7.22 -12.60
C GLU A 18 4.69 -6.06 -13.61
N GLN A 19 3.73 -5.14 -13.51
CA GLN A 19 3.60 -3.99 -14.43
C GLN A 19 4.78 -3.02 -14.34
N ARG A 20 5.33 -2.84 -13.14
CA ARG A 20 6.47 -1.94 -12.91
C ARG A 20 7.78 -2.48 -13.45
N GLY A 21 7.94 -3.80 -13.56
CA GLY A 21 9.24 -4.43 -13.84
C GLY A 21 10.35 -4.07 -12.84
N ALA A 22 9.98 -3.46 -11.71
CA ALA A 22 10.90 -2.88 -10.74
C ALA A 22 11.01 -3.82 -9.54
N GLY A 23 11.85 -4.83 -9.68
CA GLY A 23 12.34 -5.58 -8.54
C GLY A 23 13.11 -4.65 -7.59
N GLU A 24 12.72 -4.67 -6.32
CA GLU A 24 13.52 -4.26 -5.14
C GLU A 24 13.50 -2.83 -4.63
N LEU A 25 12.99 -1.81 -5.34
CA LEU A 25 13.02 -0.45 -4.76
C LEU A 25 12.12 -0.31 -3.52
N ILE A 26 10.97 -1.00 -3.51
CA ILE A 26 10.02 -0.95 -2.41
C ILE A 26 9.49 -2.36 -2.14
N ARG A 27 9.42 -2.73 -0.86
CA ARG A 27 8.70 -3.94 -0.42
C ARG A 27 7.33 -3.53 0.06
N VAL A 28 6.31 -4.29 -0.32
CA VAL A 28 4.94 -4.07 0.12
C VAL A 28 4.49 -5.30 0.91
N LEU A 29 3.94 -5.08 2.09
CA LEU A 29 3.46 -6.11 3.00
C LEU A 29 1.99 -5.86 3.29
N VAL A 30 1.14 -6.86 3.07
CA VAL A 30 -0.27 -6.80 3.51
C VAL A 30 -0.33 -7.21 4.97
N GLN A 31 -0.89 -6.35 5.81
CA GLN A 31 -1.07 -6.65 7.23
C GLN A 31 -2.54 -6.94 7.52
N ASP A 32 -2.80 -8.14 8.03
CA ASP A 32 -4.11 -8.51 8.56
C ASP A 32 -4.35 -7.84 9.92
N GLY A 33 -5.56 -7.32 10.14
CA GLY A 33 -5.96 -6.76 11.43
C GLY A 33 -5.92 -7.81 12.54
N SER A 34 -5.73 -7.34 13.77
CA SER A 34 -5.91 -8.18 14.96
C SER A 34 -7.31 -8.79 14.96
N GLU A 35 -7.39 -10.12 15.11
CA GLU A 35 -8.59 -10.98 15.01
C GLU A 35 -9.00 -11.45 13.61
N GLY A 36 -8.13 -11.33 12.61
CA GLY A 36 -8.41 -11.88 11.26
C GLY A 36 -9.48 -11.11 10.50
N SER A 37 -9.79 -9.88 10.95
CA SER A 37 -10.52 -8.94 10.14
C SER A 37 -9.59 -8.42 9.07
N ASP A 38 -9.98 -8.58 7.81
CA ASP A 38 -9.38 -7.81 6.72
C ASP A 38 -9.49 -6.33 7.10
N THR A 39 -8.38 -5.62 7.15
CA THR A 39 -8.31 -4.16 7.40
C THR A 39 -7.93 -3.41 6.13
N GLY A 40 -7.52 -4.13 5.09
CA GLY A 40 -6.99 -3.56 3.86
C GLY A 40 -5.70 -2.77 4.05
N LEU A 41 -4.94 -3.03 5.12
CA LEU A 41 -3.73 -2.30 5.45
C LEU A 41 -2.55 -2.80 4.60
N VAL A 42 -1.95 -1.86 3.88
CA VAL A 42 -0.77 -2.08 3.06
C VAL A 42 0.40 -1.30 3.66
N VAL A 43 1.46 -2.02 4.02
CA VAL A 43 2.67 -1.45 4.62
C VAL A 43 3.77 -1.42 3.58
N VAL A 44 4.42 -0.28 3.48
CA VAL A 44 5.45 0.01 2.49
C VAL A 44 6.73 0.44 3.23
N PRO A 45 7.59 -0.50 3.64
CA PRO A 45 8.93 -0.20 4.12
C PRO A 45 9.80 0.41 3.01
N LEU A 46 10.42 1.55 3.31
CA LEU A 46 11.37 2.21 2.42
C LEU A 46 12.78 1.65 2.69
N ALA A 47 13.49 1.23 1.65
CA ALA A 47 14.80 0.60 1.78
C ALA A 47 15.89 1.58 2.23
N ASN A 48 15.73 2.88 1.93
CA ASN A 48 16.74 3.90 2.25
C ASN A 48 16.46 4.70 3.53
N SER A 49 15.43 4.34 4.31
CA SER A 49 15.08 5.05 5.54
C SER A 49 14.33 4.16 6.53
N SER A 50 14.43 4.44 7.82
CA SER A 50 13.59 3.82 8.85
C SER A 50 12.12 4.29 8.81
N VAL A 51 11.69 4.97 7.74
CA VAL A 51 10.30 5.43 7.56
C VAL A 51 9.51 4.25 7.00
N SER A 52 8.40 3.93 7.64
CA SER A 52 7.36 3.08 7.09
C SER A 52 6.18 3.93 6.65
N VAL A 53 5.63 3.61 5.48
CA VAL A 53 4.41 4.22 4.96
C VAL A 53 3.29 3.20 5.02
N PHE A 54 2.16 3.59 5.59
CA PHE A 54 0.95 2.79 5.67
C PHE A 54 -0.09 3.32 4.69
N MET A 55 -0.80 2.43 4.03
CA MET A 55 -1.91 2.76 3.15
C MET A 55 -3.12 1.94 3.54
N GLU A 56 -4.24 2.60 3.75
CA GLU A 56 -5.50 1.95 4.12
C GLU A 56 -6.67 2.69 3.46
N PRO A 57 -7.77 1.99 3.12
CA PRO A 57 -9.00 2.64 2.66
C PRO A 57 -9.57 3.57 3.74
N ILE A 58 -10.09 4.73 3.34
CA ILE A 58 -10.60 5.75 4.29
C ILE A 58 -11.80 5.22 5.08
N GLU A 59 -12.69 4.51 4.39
CA GLU A 59 -13.87 3.85 4.93
C GLU A 59 -14.09 2.52 4.21
N ILE A 60 -14.84 1.62 4.84
CA ILE A 60 -15.25 0.35 4.25
C ILE A 60 -16.05 0.62 2.96
N GLY A 61 -15.60 0.03 1.85
CA GLY A 61 -16.26 0.20 0.54
C GLY A 61 -15.96 1.53 -0.15
N ASP A 62 -15.18 2.42 0.47
CA ASP A 62 -14.71 3.63 -0.19
C ASP A 62 -13.58 3.28 -1.17
N ALA A 63 -13.57 3.97 -2.31
CA ALA A 63 -12.50 3.85 -3.28
C ALA A 63 -11.26 4.68 -2.92
N ARG A 64 -11.40 5.63 -1.99
CA ARG A 64 -10.32 6.52 -1.57
C ARG A 64 -9.42 5.84 -0.55
N TRP A 65 -8.11 6.04 -0.72
CA TRP A 65 -7.09 5.54 0.18
C TRP A 65 -6.41 6.68 0.92
N ARG A 66 -5.98 6.41 2.14
CA ARG A 66 -5.17 7.30 2.96
C ARG A 66 -3.76 6.77 3.03
N ILE A 67 -2.79 7.67 2.90
CA ILE A 67 -1.39 7.40 3.18
C ILE A 67 -1.03 8.00 4.53
N THR A 68 -0.51 7.18 5.45
CA THR A 68 -0.02 7.59 6.76
C THR A 68 1.47 7.31 6.84
N ILE A 69 2.26 8.31 7.22
CA ILE A 69 3.71 8.17 7.39
C ILE A 69 4.00 8.03 8.88
N GLU A 70 4.69 6.96 9.29
CA GLU A 70 5.01 6.77 10.70
C GLU A 70 6.03 7.80 11.18
N PRO A 71 5.78 8.48 12.32
CA PRO A 71 6.80 9.32 12.93
C PRO A 71 7.97 8.44 13.41
N GLN A 72 9.18 8.74 12.93
CA GLN A 72 10.38 8.13 13.48
C GLN A 72 10.70 8.71 14.88
N PRO A 73 11.16 7.89 15.83
CA PRO A 73 11.55 8.36 17.16
C PRO A 73 12.79 9.26 17.15
N ASP A 74 13.64 9.13 16.13
CA ASP A 74 14.90 9.84 15.98
C ASP A 74 14.94 10.70 14.70
N PHE A 75 15.86 11.66 14.67
CA PHE A 75 16.09 12.48 13.47
C PHE A 75 16.68 11.63 12.34
N THR A 76 16.06 11.70 11.16
CA THR A 76 16.62 11.14 9.94
C THR A 76 17.59 12.14 9.30
N ILE A 77 18.88 11.81 9.26
CA ILE A 77 19.91 12.62 8.59
C ILE A 77 20.25 11.95 7.25
N LEU A 78 20.01 12.65 6.14
CA LEU A 78 20.18 12.14 4.79
C LEU A 78 21.11 13.03 3.96
N SER A 79 21.97 12.40 3.16
CA SER A 79 22.66 13.08 2.06
C SER A 79 21.71 13.40 0.90
N SER A 80 22.15 14.25 -0.05
CA SER A 80 21.35 14.56 -1.25
C SER A 80 21.00 13.30 -2.05
N PHE A 81 21.93 12.35 -2.18
CA PHE A 81 21.69 11.08 -2.84
C PHE A 81 20.60 10.26 -2.13
N GLN A 82 20.70 10.12 -0.81
CA GLN A 82 19.70 9.39 -0.03
C GLN A 82 18.32 10.07 -0.06
N MET A 83 18.28 11.41 -0.07
CA MET A 83 17.04 12.17 -0.21
C MET A 83 16.39 11.95 -1.59
N HIS A 84 17.19 11.87 -2.66
CA HIS A 84 16.67 11.54 -3.99
C HIS A 84 16.12 10.12 -4.07
N SER A 85 16.81 9.15 -3.47
CA SER A 85 16.30 7.78 -3.37
C SER A 85 14.98 7.73 -2.60
N LEU A 86 14.91 8.40 -1.44
CA LEU A 86 13.70 8.47 -0.63
C LEU A 86 12.52 9.12 -1.39
N ALA A 87 12.78 10.19 -2.14
CA ALA A 87 11.76 10.84 -2.96
C ALA A 87 11.27 9.94 -4.11
N ALA A 88 12.16 9.16 -4.72
CA ALA A 88 11.78 8.17 -5.72
C ALA A 88 10.88 7.08 -5.08
N GLU A 89 11.19 6.65 -3.86
CA GLU A 89 10.36 5.70 -3.13
C GLU A 89 8.98 6.28 -2.79
N PHE A 90 8.89 7.53 -2.33
CA PHE A 90 7.59 8.19 -2.13
C PHE A 90 6.76 8.31 -3.41
N THR A 91 7.40 8.56 -4.54
CA THR A 91 6.73 8.59 -5.84
C THR A 91 6.09 7.23 -6.15
N VAL A 92 6.82 6.15 -5.90
CA VAL A 92 6.33 4.78 -6.09
C VAL A 92 5.15 4.49 -5.16
N ALA A 93 5.24 4.91 -3.91
CA ALA A 93 4.16 4.76 -2.92
C ALA A 93 2.89 5.50 -3.36
N ALA A 94 3.01 6.73 -3.89
CA ALA A 94 1.87 7.49 -4.41
C ALA A 94 1.24 6.81 -5.64
N GLU A 95 2.04 6.26 -6.54
CA GLU A 95 1.55 5.50 -7.70
C GLU A 95 0.82 4.22 -7.28
N LEU A 96 1.33 3.51 -6.27
CA LEU A 96 0.63 2.35 -5.70
C LEU A 96 -0.73 2.75 -5.12
N CYS A 97 -0.80 3.85 -4.36
CA CYS A 97 -2.05 4.38 -3.84
C CYS A 97 -3.03 4.68 -4.98
N THR A 98 -2.59 5.37 -6.04
CA THR A 98 -3.42 5.65 -7.22
C THR A 98 -3.90 4.37 -7.92
N PHE A 99 -3.03 3.36 -8.03
CA PHE A 99 -3.39 2.05 -8.61
C PHE A 99 -4.45 1.35 -7.77
N LEU A 100 -4.28 1.32 -6.44
CA LEU A 100 -5.23 0.75 -5.52
C LEU A 100 -6.56 1.51 -5.58
N GLU A 101 -6.57 2.83 -5.57
CA GLU A 101 -7.76 3.67 -5.75
C GLU A 101 -8.45 3.37 -7.09
N ALA A 102 -7.71 3.26 -8.20
CA ALA A 102 -8.28 2.94 -9.51
C ALA A 102 -8.92 1.55 -9.54
N LYS A 103 -8.26 0.53 -8.98
CA LYS A 103 -8.83 -0.83 -8.82
C LYS A 103 -10.03 -0.85 -7.87
N SER A 104 -10.07 0.09 -6.93
CA SER A 104 -11.14 0.24 -5.97
C SER A 104 -12.42 0.80 -6.57
N ILE A 105 -12.31 1.66 -7.57
CA ILE A 105 -13.45 2.26 -8.26
C ILE A 105 -14.21 1.16 -9.02
N GLY A 106 -15.37 0.76 -8.51
CA GLY A 106 -16.23 -0.25 -9.14
C GLY A 106 -15.95 -1.69 -8.74
N HIS A 107 -15.08 -1.94 -7.76
CA HIS A 107 -14.92 -3.27 -7.17
C HIS A 107 -15.90 -3.44 -6.00
N ASP A 108 -16.98 -4.18 -6.27
CA ASP A 108 -17.92 -4.64 -5.24
C ASP A 108 -17.54 -6.08 -4.87
N GLU A 109 -17.18 -6.32 -3.61
CA GLU A 109 -16.81 -7.67 -3.15
C GLU A 109 -18.01 -8.64 -3.11
N GLY A 110 -19.23 -8.15 -3.43
CA GLY A 110 -20.47 -8.91 -3.52
C GLY A 110 -20.69 -9.74 -4.79
N ASP A 111 -19.77 -9.74 -5.77
CA ASP A 111 -19.93 -10.48 -7.04
C ASP A 111 -19.53 -11.97 -6.95
N LEU A 112 -19.13 -12.48 -5.77
CA LEU A 112 -18.67 -13.86 -5.59
C LEU A 112 -19.70 -14.85 -5.01
N ASP A 113 -20.96 -14.46 -4.78
CA ASP A 113 -22.00 -15.35 -4.21
C ASP A 113 -23.13 -15.76 -5.17
N GLU A 114 -22.96 -15.65 -6.49
CA GLU A 114 -23.90 -16.24 -7.46
C GLU A 114 -23.19 -17.12 -8.49
N SER A 115 -23.03 -18.42 -8.17
CA SER A 115 -22.82 -19.51 -9.14
C SER A 115 -23.39 -20.82 -8.63
#